data_AF-A0A8C0A2Y7-F1
#
_entry.id   AF-A0A8C0A2Y7-F1
#
_cell.length_a   1.000
_cell.length_b   1.000
_cell.length_c   1.000
_cell.angle_alpha   90.00
_cell.angle_beta   90.00
_cell.angle_gamma   90.00
#
_symmetry.space_group_name_H-M   'P 1'
#
loop_
_entity.id
_entity.type
_entity.pdbx_description
1 polymer ?
#
loop_
_entity_poly.entity_id
_entity_poly.type
_entity_poly.pdbx_seq_one_letter_code
_entity_poly.pdbx_strand_id
1 'polypeptide(L)'
;MAVTTTLTWNEERSFQKLLGNVSLRLLYKSSVHGRSTVEMQNRCRCQGPIVTVIYHSNSIFGVFTLGHSSDMSESFIEPNASFFFSLQKNETMEMKTVVLNSTVTFYHNNLTFYFSSYYNQKLSLNFEESRIYIPRIFEEELIVKSHAKSTFLECEVFRVEGIKDEAGYINRITRATQHRNSLLADVRAYSPYADLVSEIRILLLGPVGSGKSSFFNSVKSIFQGHLTRQAIVGSDVTSITEQYRIYSIKDGKNGQSLPFMLCDSMGLDEKEGVGLCVDDIPHILKGCVPDRYEFSPQKPITPKHPTFITSPSLKDRIHCVAYVFDINSMDNLSSKMVAKLKQIQKEVINCGVAQVALLTKVKNCNEVLQDNFLKMNKAMISQSQIQNVNKILGIPLSRILVVDNYASEREMDPVKDILILSALKQMFRATDDFLEDLPLE
;
A
#
# COMPACT_ATOMS: atom_id res chain seq x y z
N MET A 1 40.44 4.01 -8.27
CA MET A 1 39.51 4.49 -7.22
C MET A 1 38.14 3.87 -7.47
N ALA A 2 37.41 3.49 -6.42
CA ALA A 2 36.03 3.00 -6.59
C ALA A 2 35.16 4.16 -7.10
N VAL A 3 34.36 3.92 -8.14
CA VAL A 3 33.44 4.93 -8.67
C VAL A 3 32.25 5.04 -7.72
N THR A 4 32.01 6.24 -7.20
CA THR A 4 30.89 6.51 -6.29
C THR A 4 29.73 7.17 -7.03
N THR A 5 28.51 6.82 -6.63
CA THR A 5 27.27 7.39 -7.17
C THR A 5 27.05 8.83 -6.71
N THR A 6 26.35 9.61 -7.52
CA THR A 6 25.82 10.94 -7.19
C THR A 6 24.48 10.84 -6.48
N LEU A 7 23.83 9.66 -6.48
CA LEU A 7 22.60 9.44 -5.73
C LEU A 7 22.87 9.65 -4.25
N THR A 8 22.06 10.51 -3.64
CA THR A 8 21.98 10.59 -2.20
C THR A 8 21.22 9.38 -1.66
N TRP A 9 21.43 9.06 -0.38
CA TRP A 9 20.73 7.96 0.28
C TRP A 9 19.20 8.09 0.21
N ASN A 10 18.66 9.32 0.32
CA ASN A 10 17.23 9.57 0.22
C ASN A 10 16.68 9.32 -1.19
N GLU A 11 17.45 9.72 -2.21
CA GLU A 11 17.10 9.48 -3.61
C GLU A 11 17.11 7.98 -3.87
N GLU A 12 18.21 7.26 -3.55
CA GLU A 12 18.34 5.80 -3.67
C GLU A 12 17.17 5.05 -3.02
N ARG A 13 16.79 5.43 -1.79
CA ARG A 13 15.65 4.85 -1.08
C ARG A 13 14.33 5.08 -1.81
N SER A 14 14.18 6.20 -2.52
CA SER A 14 12.98 6.48 -3.32
C SER A 14 12.90 5.56 -4.54
N PHE A 15 14.03 5.23 -5.17
CA PHE A 15 14.07 4.20 -6.24
C PHE A 15 13.73 2.81 -5.69
N GLN A 16 14.26 2.44 -4.52
CA GLN A 16 13.93 1.17 -3.87
C GLN A 16 12.44 1.07 -3.55
N LYS A 17 11.83 2.15 -3.04
CA LYS A 17 10.36 2.18 -2.82
C LYS A 17 9.57 1.95 -4.10
N LEU A 18 10.06 2.46 -5.24
CA LEU A 18 9.39 2.31 -6.53
C LEU A 18 9.57 0.89 -7.12
N LEU A 19 10.78 0.35 -7.06
CA LEU A 19 11.15 -0.91 -7.69
C LEU A 19 10.90 -2.15 -6.81
N GLY A 20 10.52 -1.95 -5.54
CA GLY A 20 10.50 -3.00 -4.52
C GLY A 20 11.90 -3.23 -3.92
N ASN A 21 12.05 -4.22 -3.04
CA ASN A 21 13.30 -4.54 -2.32
C ASN A 21 14.48 -4.91 -3.27
N VAL A 22 15.03 -3.92 -3.97
CA VAL A 22 16.09 -4.05 -4.96
C VAL A 22 17.36 -3.36 -4.50
N SER A 23 18.52 -3.84 -4.96
CA SER A 23 19.80 -3.15 -4.80
C SER A 23 20.26 -2.53 -6.11
N LEU A 24 20.82 -1.32 -6.03
CA LEU A 24 21.37 -0.61 -7.18
C LEU A 24 22.89 -0.72 -7.19
N ARG A 25 23.45 -1.26 -8.27
CA ARG A 25 24.90 -1.34 -8.45
C ARG A 25 25.32 -0.47 -9.62
N LEU A 26 26.14 0.54 -9.35
CA LEU A 26 26.63 1.48 -10.36
C LEU A 26 27.47 0.75 -11.43
N LEU A 27 27.09 0.91 -12.69
CA LEU A 27 27.79 0.37 -13.87
C LEU A 27 28.52 1.46 -14.64
N TYR A 28 27.88 2.61 -14.80
CA TYR A 28 28.37 3.72 -15.61
C TYR A 28 28.09 5.06 -14.92
N LYS A 29 28.98 6.02 -15.18
CA LYS A 29 28.93 7.41 -14.69
C LYS A 29 29.66 8.27 -15.70
N SER A 30 28.97 9.24 -16.29
CA SER A 30 29.48 9.97 -17.46
C SER A 30 30.69 10.85 -17.16
N SER A 31 30.79 11.41 -15.95
CA SER A 31 31.97 12.17 -15.50
C SER A 31 33.24 11.33 -15.30
N VAL A 32 33.11 10.03 -15.06
CA VAL A 32 34.23 9.13 -14.75
C VAL A 32 34.62 8.27 -15.94
N HIS A 33 33.63 7.75 -16.66
CA HIS A 33 33.83 6.81 -17.76
C HIS A 33 33.84 7.51 -19.13
N GLY A 34 33.81 8.84 -19.14
CA GLY A 34 33.72 9.63 -20.35
C GLY A 34 32.31 9.67 -20.91
N ARG A 35 31.97 10.79 -21.57
CA ARG A 35 30.68 11.02 -22.21
C ARG A 35 30.60 10.29 -23.55
N SER A 36 30.68 8.96 -23.50
CA SER A 36 30.65 8.05 -24.64
C SER A 36 29.54 7.03 -24.49
N THR A 37 28.58 7.03 -25.43
CA THR A 37 27.51 6.03 -25.48
C THR A 37 28.05 4.63 -25.74
N VAL A 38 29.18 4.50 -26.45
CA VAL A 38 29.84 3.22 -26.72
C VAL A 38 30.35 2.61 -25.42
N GLU A 39 31.01 3.40 -24.58
CA GLU A 39 31.50 2.95 -23.27
C GLU A 39 30.34 2.58 -22.33
N MET A 40 29.28 3.39 -22.32
CA MET A 40 28.04 3.09 -21.58
C MET A 40 27.45 1.74 -22.03
N GLN A 41 27.30 1.53 -23.33
CA GLN A 41 26.74 0.30 -23.89
C GLN A 41 27.59 -0.92 -23.50
N ASN A 42 28.91 -0.84 -23.62
CA ASN A 42 29.82 -1.93 -23.26
C ASN A 42 29.69 -2.35 -21.79
N ARG A 43 29.54 -1.38 -20.88
CA ARG A 43 29.40 -1.66 -19.44
C ARG A 43 28.03 -2.17 -19.04
N CYS A 44 26.99 -1.69 -19.72
CA CYS A 44 25.61 -2.09 -19.44
C CYS A 44 25.25 -3.41 -20.13
N ARG A 45 26.08 -3.88 -21.05
CA ARG A 45 25.84 -5.07 -21.84
C ARG A 45 25.67 -6.30 -20.97
N CYS A 46 24.59 -7.04 -21.22
CA CYS A 46 24.25 -8.28 -20.52
C CYS A 46 24.16 -8.18 -18.99
N GLN A 47 23.95 -6.98 -18.42
CA GLN A 47 23.87 -6.79 -16.97
C GLN A 47 22.48 -7.14 -16.38
N GLY A 48 21.49 -7.42 -17.24
CA GLY A 48 20.10 -7.62 -16.83
C GLY A 48 19.37 -6.27 -16.71
N PRO A 49 18.37 -6.15 -15.82
CA PRO A 49 17.62 -4.90 -15.65
C PRO A 49 18.51 -3.73 -15.24
N ILE A 50 18.32 -2.59 -15.87
CA ILE A 50 19.08 -1.37 -15.60
C ILE A 50 18.19 -0.17 -15.35
N VAL A 51 18.67 0.77 -14.53
CA VAL A 51 18.10 2.10 -14.38
C VAL A 51 19.12 3.13 -14.86
N THR A 52 18.72 3.96 -15.82
CA THR A 52 19.51 5.11 -16.30
C THR A 52 19.02 6.35 -15.58
N VAL A 53 19.86 6.96 -14.75
CA VAL A 53 19.57 8.15 -13.95
C VAL A 53 20.24 9.37 -14.56
N ILE A 54 19.46 10.40 -14.85
CA ILE A 54 19.90 11.62 -15.50
C ILE A 54 19.64 12.78 -14.57
N TYR A 55 20.70 13.49 -14.20
CA TYR A 55 20.64 14.63 -13.30
C TYR A 55 20.44 15.91 -14.10
N HIS A 56 19.41 16.68 -13.79
CA HIS A 56 19.08 17.89 -14.53
C HIS A 56 18.59 18.98 -13.58
N SER A 57 19.40 20.02 -13.39
CA SER A 57 19.11 21.17 -12.51
C SER A 57 18.52 20.72 -11.16
N ASN A 58 17.21 20.88 -10.95
CA ASN A 58 16.51 20.58 -9.70
C ASN A 58 15.68 19.28 -9.76
N SER A 59 15.96 18.41 -10.73
CA SER A 59 15.22 17.17 -10.95
C SER A 59 16.16 16.03 -11.33
N ILE A 60 15.75 14.83 -10.96
CA ILE A 60 16.38 13.60 -11.43
C ILE A 60 15.36 12.88 -12.30
N PHE A 61 15.79 12.49 -13.49
CA PHE A 61 15.02 11.60 -14.35
C PHE A 61 15.60 10.20 -14.22
N GLY A 62 14.73 9.21 -14.24
CA GLY A 62 15.18 7.84 -14.35
C GLY A 62 14.39 7.09 -15.40
N VAL A 63 15.11 6.25 -16.12
CA VAL A 63 14.56 5.34 -17.11
C VAL A 63 14.92 3.92 -16.69
N PHE A 64 13.92 3.16 -16.28
CA PHE A 64 14.10 1.74 -16.02
C PHE A 64 13.87 0.94 -17.30
N THR A 65 14.76 0.02 -17.63
CA THR A 65 14.64 -0.87 -18.78
C THR A 65 14.77 -2.32 -18.35
N LEU A 66 13.73 -3.12 -18.60
CA LEU A 66 13.72 -4.56 -18.36
C LEU A 66 14.27 -5.31 -19.59
N GLY A 67 15.47 -5.88 -19.55
CA GLY A 67 15.92 -6.79 -20.60
C GLY A 67 17.44 -6.86 -20.78
N HIS A 68 17.88 -7.85 -21.56
CA HIS A 68 19.27 -8.00 -21.97
C HIS A 68 19.51 -7.27 -23.30
N SER A 69 20.59 -6.50 -23.40
CA SER A 69 21.09 -6.04 -24.70
C SER A 69 21.68 -7.22 -25.48
N SER A 70 20.94 -7.80 -26.42
CA SER A 70 21.47 -8.77 -27.37
C SER A 70 22.21 -8.07 -28.52
N ASP A 71 23.06 -8.84 -29.21
CA ASP A 71 24.22 -8.45 -30.02
C ASP A 71 24.09 -7.35 -31.10
N MET A 72 25.19 -6.58 -31.22
CA MET A 72 25.86 -5.86 -32.34
C MET A 72 25.09 -5.36 -33.59
N SER A 73 23.77 -5.45 -33.70
CA SER A 73 23.01 -4.86 -34.81
C SER A 73 22.45 -3.50 -34.41
N GLU A 74 22.51 -2.53 -35.33
CA GLU A 74 22.28 -1.07 -35.14
C GLU A 74 20.89 -0.63 -34.65
N SER A 75 20.11 -1.51 -34.04
CA SER A 75 18.84 -1.16 -33.41
C SER A 75 18.48 -2.23 -32.41
N PHE A 76 18.29 -1.87 -31.14
CA PHE A 76 17.58 -2.74 -30.21
C PHE A 76 16.15 -2.90 -30.74
N ILE A 77 15.81 -4.07 -31.27
CA ILE A 77 14.45 -4.40 -31.69
C ILE A 77 13.91 -5.43 -30.70
N GLU A 78 13.31 -4.92 -29.64
CA GLU A 78 12.02 -5.38 -29.09
C GLU A 78 11.57 -4.39 -28.00
N PRO A 79 10.27 -4.10 -27.86
CA PRO A 79 9.76 -3.24 -26.80
C PRO A 79 9.95 -3.94 -25.46
N ASN A 80 11.02 -3.58 -24.77
CA ASN A 80 11.19 -3.92 -23.37
C ASN A 80 10.19 -3.12 -22.53
N ALA A 81 9.60 -3.76 -21.52
CA ALA A 81 8.81 -3.05 -20.53
C ALA A 81 9.73 -2.03 -19.84
N SER A 82 9.48 -0.75 -20.08
CA SER A 82 10.20 0.35 -19.46
C SER A 82 9.23 1.27 -18.72
N PHE A 83 9.76 2.02 -17.77
CA PHE A 83 9.00 3.11 -17.20
C PHE A 83 9.94 4.25 -16.86
N PHE A 84 9.36 5.43 -16.91
CA PHE A 84 10.00 6.72 -16.73
C PHE A 84 9.55 7.29 -15.41
N PHE A 85 10.44 7.96 -14.72
CA PHE A 85 10.08 8.65 -13.51
C PHE A 85 10.89 9.91 -13.36
N SER A 86 10.31 10.86 -12.65
CA SER A 86 10.98 12.06 -12.19
C SER A 86 10.94 12.10 -10.68
N LEU A 87 12.04 12.56 -10.10
CA LEU A 87 12.12 12.94 -8.71
C LEU A 87 12.45 14.42 -8.66
N GLN A 88 11.52 15.21 -8.13
CA GLN A 88 11.74 16.63 -7.90
C GLN A 88 12.43 16.84 -6.55
N LYS A 89 13.49 17.66 -6.51
CA LYS A 89 14.20 17.99 -5.26
C LYS A 89 13.46 19.05 -4.45
N ASN A 90 12.16 18.86 -4.20
CA ASN A 90 11.33 19.71 -3.34
C ASN A 90 11.31 19.15 -1.90
N GLU A 91 10.68 19.88 -0.95
CA GLU A 91 10.65 19.49 0.47
C GLU A 91 10.00 18.12 0.72
N THR A 92 9.11 17.66 -0.17
CA THR A 92 8.39 16.39 -0.05
C THR A 92 9.08 15.22 -0.76
N MET A 93 10.11 15.46 -1.59
CA MET A 93 10.79 14.45 -2.45
C MET A 93 9.79 13.50 -3.14
N GLU A 94 8.74 14.07 -3.75
CA GLU A 94 7.71 13.26 -4.39
C GLU A 94 8.19 12.72 -5.74
N MET A 95 8.17 11.39 -5.89
CA MET A 95 8.53 10.71 -7.13
C MET A 95 7.28 10.50 -7.99
N LYS A 96 7.28 11.05 -9.21
CA LYS A 96 6.22 10.85 -10.20
C LYS A 96 6.68 9.82 -11.23
N THR A 97 5.77 8.92 -11.61
CA THR A 97 6.09 7.82 -12.52
C THR A 97 5.09 7.74 -13.67
N VAL A 98 5.62 7.47 -14.85
CA VAL A 98 4.88 7.28 -16.11
C VAL A 98 5.40 6.01 -16.77
N VAL A 99 4.50 5.17 -17.25
CA VAL A 99 4.83 3.81 -17.67
C VAL A 99 4.66 3.73 -19.17
N LEU A 100 5.75 3.45 -19.88
CA LEU A 100 5.77 3.48 -21.34
C LEU A 100 6.67 2.39 -21.85
N ASN A 101 6.19 1.60 -22.79
CA ASN A 101 7.04 0.70 -23.54
C ASN A 101 7.92 1.53 -24.47
N SER A 102 9.23 1.44 -24.28
CA SER A 102 10.20 2.17 -25.08
C SER A 102 11.24 1.27 -25.71
N THR A 103 11.72 1.69 -26.88
CA THR A 103 12.91 1.12 -27.51
C THR A 103 14.07 2.08 -27.36
N VAL A 104 15.26 1.54 -27.11
CA VAL A 104 16.45 2.32 -26.82
C VAL A 104 17.42 2.23 -28.00
N THR A 105 17.94 3.36 -28.46
CA THR A 105 18.91 3.39 -29.56
C THR A 105 20.12 4.23 -29.19
N PHE A 106 21.28 3.80 -29.69
CA PHE A 106 22.54 4.51 -29.56
C PHE A 106 23.02 4.90 -30.95
N TYR A 107 23.18 6.19 -31.22
CA TYR A 107 23.66 6.67 -32.52
C TYR A 107 24.41 7.99 -32.39
N HIS A 108 25.65 8.06 -32.92
CA HIS A 108 26.49 9.27 -32.90
C HIS A 108 26.52 9.95 -31.52
N ASN A 109 26.84 9.17 -30.48
CA ASN A 109 26.90 9.64 -29.09
C ASN A 109 25.57 10.20 -28.53
N ASN A 110 24.45 9.83 -29.16
CA ASN A 110 23.11 10.05 -28.64
C ASN A 110 22.51 8.76 -28.08
N LEU A 111 21.91 8.85 -26.90
CA LEU A 111 21.02 7.84 -26.33
C LEU A 111 19.58 8.30 -26.54
N THR A 112 18.77 7.56 -27.28
CA THR A 112 17.39 7.92 -27.57
C THR A 112 16.41 6.82 -27.17
N PHE A 113 15.38 7.21 -26.43
CA PHE A 113 14.24 6.37 -26.03
C PHE A 113 13.03 6.74 -26.89
N TYR A 114 12.51 5.79 -27.66
CA TYR A 114 11.30 5.96 -28.47
C TYR A 114 10.10 5.35 -27.76
N PHE A 115 8.99 6.08 -27.67
CA PHE A 115 7.80 5.63 -26.95
C PHE A 115 6.77 5.02 -27.90
N SER A 116 6.42 3.75 -27.69
CA SER A 116 5.42 3.07 -28.51
C SER A 116 3.99 3.64 -28.34
N SER A 117 3.67 4.15 -27.15
CA SER A 117 2.35 4.73 -26.84
C SER A 117 2.13 6.13 -27.42
N TYR A 118 3.19 6.80 -27.88
CA TYR A 118 3.12 8.18 -28.38
C TYR A 118 3.87 8.29 -29.72
N TYR A 119 3.11 8.35 -30.81
CA TYR A 119 3.66 8.44 -32.16
C TYR A 119 4.62 9.64 -32.28
N ASN A 120 5.85 9.39 -32.73
CA ASN A 120 6.92 10.38 -32.92
C ASN A 120 7.44 11.13 -31.68
N GLN A 121 7.12 10.69 -30.45
CA GLN A 121 7.73 11.27 -29.25
C GLN A 121 8.97 10.48 -28.82
N LYS A 122 10.05 11.18 -28.45
CA LYS A 122 11.32 10.58 -28.01
C LYS A 122 12.01 11.40 -26.94
N LEU A 123 12.65 10.74 -25.98
CA LEU A 123 13.60 11.34 -25.04
C LEU A 123 15.00 11.10 -25.59
N SER A 124 15.79 12.15 -25.76
CA SER A 124 17.16 12.02 -26.30
C SER A 124 18.18 12.70 -25.41
N LEU A 125 19.31 12.02 -25.18
CA LEU A 125 20.49 12.56 -24.53
C LEU A 125 21.62 12.62 -25.55
N ASN A 126 22.18 13.81 -25.77
CA ASN A 126 23.41 14.00 -26.52
C ASN A 126 24.57 14.12 -25.53
N PHE A 127 25.48 13.16 -25.55
CA PHE A 127 26.59 13.12 -24.61
C PHE A 127 27.72 14.10 -24.96
N GLU A 128 27.90 14.46 -26.23
CA GLU A 128 28.94 15.43 -26.66
C GLU A 128 28.63 16.84 -26.15
N GLU A 129 27.39 17.28 -26.37
CA GLU A 129 26.92 18.62 -26.01
C GLU A 129 26.28 18.66 -24.60
N SER A 130 26.17 17.52 -23.93
CA SER A 130 25.41 17.33 -22.68
C SER A 130 23.97 17.85 -22.73
N ARG A 131 23.32 17.70 -23.88
CA ARG A 131 21.94 18.14 -24.07
C ARG A 131 20.95 17.03 -23.78
N ILE A 132 19.83 17.39 -23.19
CA ILE A 132 18.65 16.54 -23.04
C ILE A 132 17.48 17.17 -23.80
N TYR A 133 16.78 16.35 -24.56
CA TYR A 133 15.51 16.69 -25.20
C TYR A 133 14.41 15.89 -24.52
N ILE A 134 13.53 16.59 -23.81
CA ILE A 134 12.37 16.01 -23.13
C ILE A 134 11.12 16.43 -23.91
N PRO A 135 10.29 15.48 -24.37
CA PRO A 135 9.05 15.83 -25.06
C PRO A 135 8.06 16.45 -24.07
N ARG A 136 7.30 17.44 -24.54
CA ARG A 136 6.36 18.25 -23.75
C ARG A 136 5.36 17.43 -22.92
N ILE A 137 4.95 16.27 -23.41
CA ILE A 137 4.02 15.38 -22.69
C ILE A 137 4.57 14.95 -21.32
N PHE A 138 5.89 14.77 -21.19
CA PHE A 138 6.50 14.48 -19.89
C PHE A 138 6.68 15.72 -19.02
N GLU A 139 6.77 16.92 -19.60
CA GLU A 139 6.78 18.14 -18.80
C GLU A 139 5.46 18.26 -18.01
N GLU A 140 4.35 17.85 -18.64
CA GLU A 140 3.01 17.83 -18.06
C GLU A 140 2.81 16.64 -17.10
N GLU A 141 3.10 15.41 -17.51
CA GLU A 141 2.87 14.21 -16.68
C GLU A 141 3.87 14.03 -15.52
N LEU A 142 5.14 14.39 -15.72
CA LEU A 142 6.20 14.27 -14.72
C LEU A 142 6.44 15.58 -13.95
N ILE A 143 5.67 16.64 -14.23
CA ILE A 143 5.78 17.99 -13.65
C ILE A 143 7.23 18.49 -13.65
N VAL A 144 7.85 18.52 -14.82
CA VAL A 144 9.21 19.02 -14.96
C VAL A 144 9.22 20.24 -15.85
N LYS A 145 9.74 21.36 -15.32
CA LYS A 145 10.03 22.56 -16.10
C LYS A 145 11.32 22.30 -16.88
N SER A 146 11.16 21.84 -18.12
CA SER A 146 12.24 21.75 -19.08
C SER A 146 12.05 22.84 -20.14
N HIS A 147 13.14 23.44 -20.60
CA HIS A 147 13.13 24.17 -21.87
C HIS A 147 13.49 23.16 -22.96
N ALA A 148 12.92 23.29 -24.17
CA ALA A 148 13.05 22.31 -25.26
C ALA A 148 14.50 21.89 -25.62
N LYS A 149 15.52 22.60 -25.12
CA LYS A 149 16.93 22.19 -25.08
C LYS A 149 17.54 22.59 -23.75
N SER A 150 17.67 21.66 -22.82
CA SER A 150 18.36 21.88 -21.55
C SER A 150 19.59 20.98 -21.44
N THR A 151 20.48 21.26 -20.47
CA THR A 151 21.70 20.48 -20.27
C THR A 151 21.56 19.56 -19.07
N PHE A 152 21.92 18.29 -19.23
CA PHE A 152 22.04 17.39 -18.09
C PHE A 152 23.42 17.52 -17.43
N LEU A 153 23.46 17.37 -16.11
CA LEU A 153 24.65 17.54 -15.27
C LEU A 153 25.48 16.25 -15.22
N GLU A 154 24.80 15.11 -15.11
CA GLU A 154 25.41 13.79 -14.95
C GLU A 154 24.45 12.71 -15.50
N CYS A 155 25.02 11.60 -15.94
CA CYS A 155 24.28 10.40 -16.30
C CYS A 155 24.92 9.19 -15.61
N GLU A 156 24.15 8.49 -14.80
CA GLU A 156 24.56 7.27 -14.12
C GLU A 156 23.69 6.10 -14.58
N VAL A 157 24.27 4.91 -14.71
CA VAL A 157 23.49 3.70 -15.01
C VAL A 157 23.78 2.67 -13.94
N PHE A 158 22.72 2.07 -13.41
CA PHE A 158 22.79 1.07 -12.36
C PHE A 158 22.21 -0.24 -12.86
N ARG A 159 22.86 -1.34 -12.51
CA ARG A 159 22.25 -2.66 -12.51
C ARG A 159 21.27 -2.72 -11.35
N VAL A 160 20.06 -3.22 -11.61
CA VAL A 160 19.08 -3.48 -10.57
C VAL A 160 19.12 -4.98 -10.22
N GLU A 161 19.50 -5.26 -8.98
CA GLU A 161 19.61 -6.62 -8.44
C GLU A 161 18.42 -6.89 -7.49
N GLY A 162 18.00 -8.16 -7.37
CA GLY A 162 16.87 -8.55 -6.52
C GLY A 162 15.51 -8.63 -7.24
N ILE A 163 15.42 -8.18 -8.50
CA ILE A 163 14.26 -8.45 -9.34
C ILE A 163 14.32 -9.93 -9.77
N LYS A 164 13.28 -10.71 -9.44
CA LYS A 164 13.11 -12.04 -10.02
C LYS A 164 12.92 -11.87 -11.52
N ASP A 165 13.72 -12.55 -12.32
CA ASP A 165 13.65 -12.58 -13.79
C ASP A 165 12.40 -13.34 -14.27
N GLU A 166 11.24 -12.94 -13.77
CA GLU A 166 9.93 -13.42 -14.21
C GLU A 166 9.39 -12.41 -15.21
N ALA A 167 9.20 -12.85 -16.45
CA ALA A 167 8.53 -12.07 -17.48
C ALA A 167 7.20 -11.51 -16.92
N GLY A 168 7.13 -10.18 -16.76
CA GLY A 168 5.96 -9.48 -16.25
C GLY A 168 6.04 -8.97 -14.80
N TYR A 169 7.10 -9.26 -14.02
CA TYR A 169 7.26 -8.70 -12.66
C TYR A 169 7.20 -7.17 -12.67
N ILE A 170 7.90 -6.53 -13.61
CA ILE A 170 7.93 -5.07 -13.73
C ILE A 170 6.57 -4.51 -14.13
N ASN A 171 5.90 -5.12 -15.10
CA ASN A 171 4.52 -4.73 -15.45
C ASN A 171 3.59 -4.86 -14.24
N ARG A 172 3.75 -5.91 -13.43
CA ARG A 172 2.95 -6.11 -12.21
C ARG A 172 3.26 -5.07 -11.14
N ILE A 173 4.51 -4.87 -10.73
CA ILE A 173 4.88 -3.91 -9.67
C ILE A 173 4.58 -2.47 -10.07
N THR A 174 4.69 -2.18 -11.36
CA THR A 174 4.44 -0.85 -11.90
C THR A 174 2.94 -0.55 -11.96
N ARG A 175 2.12 -1.48 -12.50
CA ARG A 175 0.66 -1.35 -12.44
C ARG A 175 0.17 -1.34 -11.00
N ALA A 176 0.77 -2.15 -10.14
CA ALA A 176 0.49 -2.16 -8.71
C ALA A 176 0.76 -0.77 -8.11
N THR A 177 1.91 -0.16 -8.39
CA THR A 177 2.25 1.18 -7.87
C THR A 177 1.30 2.27 -8.37
N GLN A 178 0.93 2.25 -9.66
CA GLN A 178 -0.07 3.19 -10.20
C GLN A 178 -1.43 3.00 -9.53
N HIS A 179 -1.89 1.76 -9.41
CA HIS A 179 -3.16 1.43 -8.78
C HIS A 179 -3.16 1.79 -7.29
N ARG A 180 -2.08 1.51 -6.58
CA ARG A 180 -1.83 1.93 -5.20
C ARG A 180 -2.00 3.44 -5.06
N ASN A 181 -1.37 4.23 -5.92
CA ASN A 181 -1.45 5.69 -5.86
C ASN A 181 -2.87 6.19 -6.13
N SER A 182 -3.60 5.56 -7.06
CA SER A 182 -5.02 5.85 -7.28
C SER A 182 -5.86 5.54 -6.04
N LEU A 183 -5.69 4.37 -5.42
CA LEU A 183 -6.40 3.99 -4.20
C LEU A 183 -6.07 4.92 -3.03
N LEU A 184 -4.80 5.33 -2.91
CA LEU A 184 -4.36 6.25 -1.87
C LEU A 184 -5.01 7.62 -2.05
N ALA A 185 -5.12 8.11 -3.29
CA ALA A 185 -5.84 9.34 -3.60
C ALA A 185 -7.33 9.21 -3.27
N ASP A 186 -7.97 8.10 -3.63
CA ASP A 186 -9.38 7.85 -3.31
C ASP A 186 -9.64 7.85 -1.80
N VAL A 187 -8.77 7.20 -1.02
CA VAL A 187 -8.90 7.16 0.45
C VAL A 187 -8.68 8.53 1.07
N ARG A 188 -7.75 9.33 0.53
CA ARG A 188 -7.51 10.72 0.97
C ARG A 188 -8.68 11.65 0.66
N ALA A 189 -9.34 11.44 -0.48
CA ALA A 189 -10.46 12.26 -0.95
C ALA A 189 -11.81 11.81 -0.39
N TYR A 190 -11.85 10.71 0.38
CA TYR A 190 -13.06 10.22 0.99
C TYR A 190 -13.69 11.29 1.90
N SER A 191 -15.01 11.42 1.85
CA SER A 191 -15.81 12.11 2.86
C SER A 191 -16.98 11.19 3.22
N PRO A 192 -17.30 11.00 4.51
CA PRO A 192 -18.44 10.19 4.91
C PRO A 192 -19.76 10.67 4.31
N TYR A 193 -20.71 9.76 4.11
CA TYR A 193 -22.00 10.05 3.48
C TYR A 193 -22.68 11.30 4.08
N ALA A 194 -23.07 12.22 3.19
CA ALA A 194 -23.77 13.47 3.49
C ALA A 194 -23.15 14.33 4.61
N ASP A 195 -21.84 14.18 4.87
CA ASP A 195 -21.11 14.83 5.96
C ASP A 195 -21.78 14.66 7.34
N LEU A 196 -22.54 13.56 7.53
CA LEU A 196 -23.25 13.24 8.78
C LEU A 196 -22.26 13.12 9.96
N VAL A 197 -21.04 12.67 9.66
CA VAL A 197 -19.90 12.65 10.58
C VAL A 197 -18.65 13.10 9.84
N SER A 198 -17.72 13.74 10.55
CA SER A 198 -16.43 14.14 9.98
C SER A 198 -15.44 12.97 9.85
N GLU A 199 -15.58 11.96 10.70
CA GLU A 199 -14.72 10.79 10.74
C GLU A 199 -15.55 9.55 11.10
N ILE A 200 -15.42 8.47 10.31
CA ILE A 200 -16.03 7.18 10.68
C ILE A 200 -15.13 6.40 11.65
N ARG A 201 -15.73 5.49 12.42
CA ARG A 201 -15.01 4.59 13.34
C ARG A 201 -15.20 3.14 12.91
N ILE A 202 -14.10 2.47 12.61
CA ILE A 202 -14.08 1.06 12.22
C ILE A 202 -13.53 0.23 13.37
N LEU A 203 -14.35 -0.62 13.98
CA LEU A 203 -13.96 -1.52 15.05
C LEU A 203 -13.36 -2.81 14.51
N LEU A 204 -12.14 -3.14 14.95
CA LEU A 204 -11.48 -4.40 14.65
C LEU A 204 -11.83 -5.41 15.76
N LEU A 205 -12.61 -6.44 15.44
CA LEU A 205 -12.99 -7.51 16.38
C LEU A 205 -12.52 -8.87 15.87
N GLY A 206 -12.05 -9.74 16.76
CA GLY A 206 -11.68 -11.10 16.36
C GLY A 206 -10.81 -11.82 17.38
N PRO A 207 -10.51 -13.11 17.15
CA PRO A 207 -9.72 -13.93 18.06
C PRO A 207 -8.34 -13.32 18.40
N VAL A 208 -7.76 -13.77 19.51
CA VAL A 208 -6.33 -13.50 19.81
C VAL A 208 -5.46 -13.96 18.64
N GLY A 209 -4.45 -13.17 18.28
CA GLY A 209 -3.52 -13.50 17.18
C GLY A 209 -4.08 -13.34 15.76
N SER A 210 -5.31 -12.84 15.59
CA SER A 210 -5.93 -12.66 14.26
C SER A 210 -5.37 -11.50 13.44
N GLY A 211 -4.52 -10.65 14.02
CA GLY A 211 -3.83 -9.57 13.31
C GLY A 211 -4.46 -8.18 13.38
N LYS A 212 -5.37 -7.91 14.34
CA LYS A 212 -6.03 -6.59 14.53
C LYS A 212 -5.04 -5.42 14.68
N SER A 213 -4.20 -5.46 15.71
CA SER A 213 -3.19 -4.44 16.00
C SER A 213 -2.15 -4.29 14.87
N SER A 214 -1.80 -5.40 14.21
CA SER A 214 -0.92 -5.40 13.04
C SER A 214 -1.59 -4.74 11.83
N PHE A 215 -2.89 -4.95 11.60
CA PHE A 215 -3.63 -4.28 10.54
C PHE A 215 -3.64 -2.76 10.74
N PHE A 216 -3.90 -2.29 11.97
CA PHE A 216 -3.78 -0.86 12.30
C PHE A 216 -2.38 -0.31 11.98
N ASN A 217 -1.31 -0.96 12.48
CA ASN A 217 0.06 -0.54 12.19
C ASN A 217 0.33 -0.52 10.68
N SER A 218 -0.23 -1.47 9.94
CA SER A 218 -0.08 -1.55 8.48
C SER A 218 -0.72 -0.36 7.79
N VAL A 219 -1.98 -0.06 8.12
CA VAL A 219 -2.70 1.11 7.60
C VAL A 219 -1.92 2.39 7.90
N LYS A 220 -1.51 2.57 9.17
CA LYS A 220 -0.72 3.74 9.57
C LYS A 220 0.60 3.85 8.80
N SER A 221 1.26 2.73 8.52
CA SER A 221 2.54 2.71 7.79
C SER A 221 2.40 3.23 6.36
N ILE A 222 1.29 2.94 5.69
CA ILE A 222 0.99 3.44 4.34
C ILE A 222 0.95 4.97 4.32
N PHE A 223 0.20 5.56 5.25
CA PHE A 223 0.04 7.01 5.31
C PHE A 223 1.27 7.74 5.88
N GLN A 224 2.09 7.08 6.68
CA GLN A 224 3.37 7.65 7.14
C GLN A 224 4.51 7.46 6.12
N GLY A 225 4.35 6.59 5.13
CA GLY A 225 5.36 6.28 4.11
C GLY A 225 6.55 5.47 4.63
N HIS A 226 6.43 4.88 5.83
CA HIS A 226 7.39 3.97 6.45
C HIS A 226 6.70 3.06 7.47
N LEU A 227 7.31 1.93 7.79
CA LEU A 227 6.77 1.00 8.79
C LEU A 227 6.63 1.65 10.17
N THR A 228 5.51 1.38 10.84
CA THR A 228 5.18 1.88 12.18
C THR A 228 4.81 0.74 13.11
N ARG A 229 5.05 0.93 14.42
CA ARG A 229 4.79 -0.07 15.47
C ARG A 229 4.17 0.60 16.71
N GLN A 230 3.10 1.36 16.50
CA GLN A 230 2.45 2.10 17.59
C GLN A 230 1.59 1.18 18.45
N ALA A 231 0.80 0.31 17.83
CA ALA A 231 0.10 -0.72 18.58
C ALA A 231 1.06 -1.87 18.88
N ILE A 232 0.97 -2.40 20.11
CA ILE A 232 1.78 -3.54 20.54
C ILE A 232 1.29 -4.76 19.76
N VAL A 233 2.22 -5.49 19.15
CA VAL A 233 1.95 -6.73 18.42
C VAL A 233 2.81 -7.81 19.03
N GLY A 234 2.22 -8.97 19.31
CA GLY A 234 2.94 -10.17 19.69
C GLY A 234 2.09 -11.42 19.48
N SER A 235 2.71 -12.56 19.68
CA SER A 235 2.14 -13.89 19.46
C SER A 235 2.10 -14.68 20.76
N ASP A 236 1.37 -14.17 21.73
CA ASP A 236 1.10 -14.88 22.99
C ASP A 236 -0.23 -15.64 22.92
N VAL A 237 -0.39 -16.60 23.83
CA VAL A 237 -1.62 -17.40 23.97
C VAL A 237 -2.78 -16.52 24.45
N THR A 238 -2.49 -15.52 25.28
CA THR A 238 -3.45 -14.54 25.79
C THR A 238 -3.36 -13.21 25.03
N SER A 239 -4.41 -12.40 25.09
CA SER A 239 -4.42 -11.10 24.41
C SER A 239 -3.39 -10.16 25.03
N ILE A 240 -2.44 -9.70 24.23
CA ILE A 240 -1.47 -8.66 24.64
C ILE A 240 -2.15 -7.28 24.64
N THR A 241 -3.11 -7.08 23.73
CA THR A 241 -3.94 -5.88 23.71
C THR A 241 -5.00 -6.02 24.80
N GLU A 242 -4.81 -5.35 25.91
CA GLU A 242 -5.76 -5.32 27.04
C GLU A 242 -6.58 -4.01 27.07
N GLN A 243 -6.13 -2.99 26.34
CA GLN A 243 -6.80 -1.69 26.26
C GLN A 243 -7.58 -1.53 24.96
N TYR A 244 -8.77 -0.92 25.05
CA TYR A 244 -9.48 -0.37 23.91
C TYR A 244 -8.77 0.86 23.39
N ARG A 245 -8.45 0.90 22.10
CA ARG A 245 -7.68 1.99 21.49
C ARG A 245 -8.38 2.55 20.28
N ILE A 246 -8.60 3.87 20.25
CA ILE A 246 -9.12 4.60 19.10
C ILE A 246 -7.95 5.32 18.44
N TYR A 247 -7.58 4.90 17.24
CA TYR A 247 -6.46 5.47 16.51
C TYR A 247 -6.93 6.36 15.37
N SER A 248 -6.67 7.66 15.49
CA SER A 248 -6.68 8.60 14.36
C SER A 248 -5.41 8.43 13.52
N ILE A 249 -5.58 8.47 12.19
CA ILE A 249 -4.50 8.28 11.23
C ILE A 249 -4.25 9.60 10.51
N LYS A 250 -2.99 10.02 10.47
CA LYS A 250 -2.55 11.23 9.79
C LYS A 250 -1.86 10.90 8.48
N ASP A 251 -2.08 11.73 7.46
CA ASP A 251 -1.38 11.64 6.18
C ASP A 251 0.02 12.26 6.26
N GLY A 252 1.02 11.45 6.60
CA GLY A 252 2.36 11.90 6.93
C GLY A 252 2.50 12.39 8.38
N LYS A 253 3.73 12.75 8.77
CA LYS A 253 4.09 13.04 10.17
C LYS A 253 3.29 14.22 10.76
N ASN A 254 3.08 15.25 9.95
CA ASN A 254 2.40 16.50 10.33
C ASN A 254 1.17 16.80 9.46
N GLY A 255 0.67 15.83 8.72
CA GLY A 255 -0.50 16.05 7.87
C GLY A 255 -1.81 16.07 8.63
N GLN A 256 -2.88 16.28 7.86
CA GLN A 256 -4.25 16.28 8.36
C GLN A 256 -4.68 14.86 8.78
N SER A 257 -5.61 14.80 9.72
CA SER A 257 -6.28 13.55 10.06
C SER A 257 -7.12 13.09 8.87
N LEU A 258 -7.08 11.80 8.59
CA LEU A 258 -7.95 11.17 7.61
C LEU A 258 -9.38 11.05 8.17
N PRO A 259 -10.40 11.02 7.30
CA PRO A 259 -11.83 10.94 7.67
C PRO A 259 -12.26 9.59 8.28
N PHE A 260 -11.33 8.86 8.92
CA PHE A 260 -11.63 7.60 9.57
C PHE A 260 -10.65 7.31 10.73
N MET A 261 -11.14 6.51 11.67
CA MET A 261 -10.40 5.99 12.80
C MET A 261 -10.51 4.46 12.84
N LEU A 262 -9.43 3.81 13.29
CA LEU A 262 -9.43 2.37 13.58
C LEU A 262 -9.50 2.16 15.09
N CYS A 263 -10.49 1.41 15.53
CA CYS A 263 -10.67 1.05 16.93
C CYS A 263 -10.14 -0.37 17.15
N ASP A 264 -9.01 -0.50 17.82
CA ASP A 264 -8.40 -1.79 18.17
C ASP A 264 -8.93 -2.28 19.51
N SER A 265 -9.23 -3.58 19.59
CA SER A 265 -9.85 -4.19 20.76
C SER A 265 -9.00 -5.33 21.32
N MET A 266 -9.26 -5.66 22.59
CA MET A 266 -8.81 -6.92 23.15
C MET A 266 -9.32 -8.10 22.31
N GLY A 267 -8.48 -9.14 22.18
CA GLY A 267 -8.82 -10.33 21.41
C GLY A 267 -9.91 -11.17 22.08
N LEU A 268 -10.71 -11.85 21.25
CA LEU A 268 -11.66 -12.84 21.72
C LEU A 268 -10.91 -14.12 22.11
N ASP A 269 -11.30 -14.71 23.23
CA ASP A 269 -10.83 -16.02 23.68
C ASP A 269 -12.02 -16.97 23.87
N GLU A 270 -11.79 -18.26 23.76
CA GLU A 270 -12.81 -19.29 23.98
C GLU A 270 -13.13 -19.48 25.46
N LYS A 271 -12.15 -19.27 26.32
CA LYS A 271 -12.28 -19.35 27.78
C LYS A 271 -12.95 -18.07 28.28
N GLU A 272 -14.01 -18.24 29.07
CA GLU A 272 -14.63 -17.13 29.78
C GLU A 272 -13.63 -16.49 30.76
N GLY A 273 -13.68 -15.16 30.87
CA GLY A 273 -12.79 -14.42 31.76
C GLY A 273 -11.33 -14.31 31.31
N VAL A 274 -11.01 -14.63 30.04
CA VAL A 274 -9.65 -14.46 29.47
C VAL A 274 -9.60 -13.38 28.41
N GLY A 275 -10.49 -13.41 27.42
CA GLY A 275 -10.55 -12.43 26.33
C GLY A 275 -11.63 -11.36 26.53
N LEU A 276 -11.86 -10.56 25.49
CA LEU A 276 -12.87 -9.50 25.49
C LEU A 276 -14.24 -10.05 25.90
N CYS A 277 -14.85 -9.39 26.90
CA CYS A 277 -16.18 -9.73 27.38
C CYS A 277 -17.22 -9.37 26.31
N VAL A 278 -18.13 -10.30 25.98
CA VAL A 278 -19.17 -10.04 24.96
C VAL A 278 -20.13 -8.94 25.42
N ASP A 279 -20.32 -8.80 26.73
CA ASP A 279 -21.20 -7.78 27.31
C ASP A 279 -20.64 -6.35 27.17
N ASP A 280 -19.35 -6.19 26.88
CA ASP A 280 -18.76 -4.90 26.52
C ASP A 280 -19.14 -4.47 25.10
N ILE A 281 -19.42 -5.41 24.19
CA ILE A 281 -19.62 -5.13 22.77
C ILE A 281 -20.73 -4.10 22.52
N PRO A 282 -21.95 -4.22 23.09
CA PRO A 282 -23.00 -3.22 22.86
C PRO A 282 -22.58 -1.81 23.32
N HIS A 283 -21.78 -1.71 24.38
CA HIS A 283 -21.27 -0.44 24.89
C HIS A 283 -20.21 0.15 23.97
N ILE A 284 -19.32 -0.68 23.42
CA ILE A 284 -18.33 -0.25 22.42
C ILE A 284 -19.05 0.25 21.16
N LEU A 285 -20.00 -0.52 20.63
CA LEU A 285 -20.75 -0.18 19.41
C LEU A 285 -21.48 1.15 19.54
N LYS A 286 -22.08 1.40 20.70
CA LYS A 286 -22.79 2.66 21.00
C LYS A 286 -21.86 3.84 21.25
N GLY A 287 -20.55 3.65 21.36
CA GLY A 287 -19.59 4.72 21.66
C GLY A 287 -19.51 5.08 23.15
N CYS A 288 -19.98 4.20 24.03
CA CYS A 288 -19.97 4.42 25.48
C CYS A 288 -18.60 4.19 26.14
N VAL A 289 -17.69 3.50 25.44
CA VAL A 289 -16.36 3.12 25.95
C VAL A 289 -15.33 4.16 25.49
N PRO A 290 -14.61 4.83 26.41
CA PRO A 290 -13.63 5.85 26.05
C PRO A 290 -12.33 5.24 25.51
N ASP A 291 -11.56 6.02 24.73
CA ASP A 291 -10.19 5.63 24.35
C ASP A 291 -9.37 5.29 25.60
N ARG A 292 -8.53 4.25 25.47
CA ARG A 292 -7.65 3.72 26.53
C ARG A 292 -8.36 3.08 27.71
N TYR A 293 -9.65 2.73 27.57
CA TYR A 293 -10.30 1.89 28.54
C TYR A 293 -9.58 0.55 28.67
N GLU A 294 -9.25 0.16 29.89
CA GLU A 294 -8.63 -1.12 30.19
C GLU A 294 -9.72 -2.17 30.40
N PHE A 295 -9.75 -3.19 29.54
CA PHE A 295 -10.78 -4.21 29.63
C PHE A 295 -10.56 -5.10 30.85
N SER A 296 -11.63 -5.38 31.57
CA SER A 296 -11.63 -6.44 32.58
C SER A 296 -12.38 -7.65 32.02
N PRO A 297 -11.69 -8.78 31.71
CA PRO A 297 -12.35 -9.96 31.14
C PRO A 297 -13.51 -10.52 31.98
N GLN A 298 -13.54 -10.22 33.27
CA GLN A 298 -14.52 -10.73 34.24
C GLN A 298 -15.61 -9.70 34.59
N LYS A 299 -15.41 -8.42 34.25
CA LYS A 299 -16.31 -7.34 34.65
C LYS A 299 -16.52 -6.39 33.48
N PRO A 300 -17.66 -6.49 32.76
CA PRO A 300 -17.95 -5.55 31.70
C PRO A 300 -18.08 -4.14 32.25
N ILE A 301 -17.81 -3.15 31.41
CA ILE A 301 -18.01 -1.76 31.73
C ILE A 301 -19.49 -1.52 32.03
N THR A 302 -19.76 -0.65 33.01
CA THR A 302 -21.13 -0.28 33.37
C THR A 302 -21.27 1.25 33.38
N PRO A 303 -22.50 1.78 33.32
CA PRO A 303 -22.74 3.22 33.46
C PRO A 303 -22.24 3.84 34.77
N LYS A 304 -21.91 3.02 35.78
CA LYS A 304 -21.31 3.46 37.04
C LYS A 304 -19.79 3.67 36.95
N HIS A 305 -19.15 3.23 35.87
CA HIS A 305 -17.72 3.42 35.68
C HIS A 305 -17.41 4.91 35.48
N PRO A 306 -16.40 5.50 36.18
CA PRO A 306 -16.17 6.96 36.17
C PRO A 306 -15.95 7.58 34.78
N THR A 307 -15.44 6.80 33.84
CA THR A 307 -15.13 7.25 32.47
C THR A 307 -16.15 6.80 31.43
N PHE A 308 -17.26 6.18 31.86
CA PHE A 308 -18.31 5.75 30.94
C PHE A 308 -18.98 6.95 30.26
N ILE A 309 -19.12 6.89 28.93
CA ILE A 309 -19.77 7.94 28.16
C ILE A 309 -21.28 7.65 28.12
N THR A 310 -22.06 8.44 28.86
CA THR A 310 -23.50 8.21 29.08
C THR A 310 -24.39 8.60 27.90
N SER A 311 -23.97 9.56 27.08
CA SER A 311 -24.74 10.07 25.94
C SER A 311 -23.83 10.30 24.74
N PRO A 312 -23.32 9.22 24.12
CA PRO A 312 -22.46 9.31 22.94
C PRO A 312 -23.22 9.88 21.74
N SER A 313 -22.57 10.76 21.00
CA SER A 313 -23.09 11.32 19.75
C SER A 313 -22.86 10.38 18.57
N LEU A 314 -23.42 10.68 17.38
CA LEU A 314 -23.24 9.83 16.20
C LEU A 314 -21.76 9.58 15.88
N LYS A 315 -20.92 10.62 15.92
CA LYS A 315 -19.46 10.51 15.71
C LYS A 315 -18.73 9.61 16.71
N ASP A 316 -19.34 9.32 17.86
CA ASP A 316 -18.74 8.50 18.89
C ASP A 316 -19.01 7.00 18.68
N ARG A 317 -20.06 6.68 17.92
CA ARG A 317 -20.49 5.30 17.64
C ARG A 317 -19.51 4.59 16.71
N ILE A 318 -19.55 3.26 16.73
CA ILE A 318 -18.91 2.45 15.71
C ILE A 318 -19.78 2.44 14.48
N HIS A 319 -19.19 2.75 13.33
CA HIS A 319 -19.88 2.86 12.06
C HIS A 319 -19.71 1.59 11.21
N CYS A 320 -18.60 0.88 11.40
CA CYS A 320 -18.34 -0.42 10.78
C CYS A 320 -17.61 -1.36 11.74
N VAL A 321 -17.97 -2.65 11.74
CA VAL A 321 -17.24 -3.73 12.39
C VAL A 321 -16.52 -4.56 11.34
N ALA A 322 -15.20 -4.67 11.48
CA ALA A 322 -14.39 -5.61 10.72
C ALA A 322 -14.07 -6.83 11.59
N TYR A 323 -14.65 -7.98 11.25
CA TYR A 323 -14.33 -9.26 11.87
C TYR A 323 -13.00 -9.78 11.32
N VAL A 324 -11.94 -9.65 12.11
CA VAL A 324 -10.56 -9.96 11.74
C VAL A 324 -10.23 -11.42 12.08
N PHE A 325 -9.84 -12.19 11.07
CA PHE A 325 -9.43 -13.59 11.21
C PHE A 325 -8.05 -13.82 10.61
N ASP A 326 -7.33 -14.80 11.15
CA ASP A 326 -6.16 -15.38 10.47
C ASP A 326 -6.67 -16.43 9.49
N ILE A 327 -6.41 -16.24 8.20
CA ILE A 327 -6.88 -17.17 7.17
C ILE A 327 -6.38 -18.60 7.41
N ASN A 328 -5.19 -18.76 8.00
CA ASN A 328 -4.53 -20.06 8.17
C ASN A 328 -5.08 -20.86 9.36
N SER A 329 -5.89 -20.24 10.23
CA SER A 329 -6.50 -20.89 11.38
C SER A 329 -8.03 -20.96 11.31
N MET A 330 -8.62 -20.52 10.19
CA MET A 330 -10.07 -20.49 9.99
C MET A 330 -10.74 -21.87 10.16
N ASP A 331 -10.10 -22.93 9.69
CA ASP A 331 -10.63 -24.30 9.78
C ASP A 331 -10.55 -24.88 11.20
N ASN A 332 -9.81 -24.23 12.10
CA ASN A 332 -9.57 -24.66 13.48
C ASN A 332 -10.42 -23.88 14.51
N LEU A 333 -11.35 -23.02 14.07
CA LEU A 333 -12.24 -22.31 14.99
C LEU A 333 -13.13 -23.30 15.74
N SER A 334 -13.07 -23.31 17.07
CA SER A 334 -13.92 -24.21 17.86
C SER A 334 -15.40 -23.79 17.78
N SER A 335 -16.29 -24.73 18.08
CA SER A 335 -17.73 -24.45 18.17
C SER A 335 -18.07 -23.37 19.19
N LYS A 336 -17.28 -23.24 20.26
CA LYS A 336 -17.44 -22.19 21.27
C LYS A 336 -17.07 -20.81 20.71
N MET A 337 -15.96 -20.70 19.98
CA MET A 337 -15.59 -19.45 19.32
C MET A 337 -16.63 -19.05 18.27
N VAL A 338 -17.10 -20.01 17.46
CA VAL A 338 -18.16 -19.78 16.47
C VAL A 338 -19.44 -19.28 17.12
N ALA A 339 -19.89 -19.88 18.23
CA ALA A 339 -21.06 -19.43 18.96
C ALA A 339 -20.89 -18.00 19.49
N LYS A 340 -19.70 -17.68 20.05
CA LYS A 340 -19.35 -16.34 20.54
C LYS A 340 -19.38 -15.30 19.41
N LEU A 341 -18.81 -15.62 18.25
CA LEU A 341 -18.83 -14.74 17.07
C LEU A 341 -20.26 -14.48 16.57
N LYS A 342 -21.11 -15.50 16.54
CA LYS A 342 -22.53 -15.35 16.18
C LYS A 342 -23.31 -14.49 17.18
N GLN A 343 -23.01 -14.62 18.47
CA GLN A 343 -23.59 -13.75 19.50
C GLN A 343 -23.20 -12.29 19.28
N ILE A 344 -21.90 -12.02 19.08
CA ILE A 344 -21.39 -10.68 18.77
C ILE A 344 -22.04 -10.13 17.50
N GLN A 345 -22.17 -10.96 16.47
CA GLN A 345 -22.84 -10.56 15.23
C GLN A 345 -24.29 -10.15 15.44
N LYS A 346 -25.04 -10.88 16.27
CA LYS A 346 -26.40 -10.50 16.59
C LYS A 346 -26.45 -9.11 17.24
N GLU A 347 -25.53 -8.80 18.14
CA GLU A 347 -25.42 -7.45 18.74
C GLU A 347 -25.08 -6.37 17.71
N VAL A 348 -24.17 -6.64 16.78
CA VAL A 348 -23.79 -5.73 15.69
C VAL A 348 -24.98 -5.44 14.77
N ILE A 349 -25.76 -6.47 14.41
CA ILE A 349 -26.97 -6.32 13.60
C ILE A 349 -28.03 -5.52 14.37
N ASN A 350 -28.24 -5.82 15.66
CA ASN A 350 -29.21 -5.11 16.50
C ASN A 350 -28.86 -3.63 16.70
N CYS A 351 -27.58 -3.30 16.75
CA CYS A 351 -27.13 -1.91 16.84
C CYS A 351 -27.21 -1.16 15.49
N GLY A 352 -27.53 -1.87 14.40
CA GLY A 352 -27.46 -1.34 13.04
C GLY A 352 -26.05 -0.82 12.76
N VAL A 353 -25.08 -1.69 12.59
CA VAL A 353 -23.70 -1.28 12.26
C VAL A 353 -23.24 -2.05 11.05
N ALA A 354 -22.56 -1.37 10.12
CA ALA A 354 -22.01 -2.02 8.93
C ALA A 354 -21.04 -3.14 9.34
N GLN A 355 -20.98 -4.21 8.57
CA GLN A 355 -20.12 -5.35 8.89
C GLN A 355 -19.38 -5.89 7.67
N VAL A 356 -18.10 -6.19 7.87
CA VAL A 356 -17.23 -6.87 6.90
C VAL A 356 -16.42 -7.95 7.62
N ALA A 357 -15.92 -8.92 6.86
CA ALA A 357 -14.88 -9.83 7.36
C ALA A 357 -13.53 -9.44 6.76
N LEU A 358 -12.46 -9.53 7.55
CA LEU A 358 -11.10 -9.22 7.14
C LEU A 358 -10.20 -10.44 7.43
N LEU A 359 -9.79 -11.13 6.39
CA LEU A 359 -8.86 -12.26 6.46
C LEU A 359 -7.43 -11.74 6.33
N THR A 360 -6.61 -11.98 7.35
CA THR A 360 -5.21 -11.58 7.41
C THR A 360 -4.28 -12.78 7.17
N LYS A 361 -2.97 -12.50 7.08
CA LYS A 361 -1.88 -13.49 6.92
C LYS A 361 -2.00 -14.35 5.67
N VAL A 362 -2.50 -13.77 4.59
CA VAL A 362 -2.57 -14.44 3.30
C VAL A 362 -1.18 -14.58 2.71
N LYS A 363 -0.81 -15.82 2.39
CA LYS A 363 0.43 -16.12 1.67
C LYS A 363 0.18 -15.95 0.17
N ASN A 364 1.13 -15.34 -0.53
CA ASN A 364 1.12 -15.11 -1.98
C ASN A 364 0.06 -14.12 -2.49
N CYS A 365 0.20 -12.84 -2.12
CA CYS A 365 -0.66 -11.74 -2.55
C CYS A 365 -0.83 -11.60 -4.07
N ASN A 366 0.12 -12.11 -4.85
CA ASN A 366 0.08 -12.07 -6.31
C ASN A 366 -1.06 -12.90 -6.91
N GLU A 367 -1.50 -13.96 -6.24
CA GLU A 367 -2.61 -14.81 -6.71
C GLU A 367 -3.99 -14.22 -6.38
N VAL A 368 -4.03 -13.30 -5.41
CA VAL A 368 -5.24 -12.64 -4.93
C VAL A 368 -5.78 -11.67 -5.98
N LEU A 369 -4.88 -10.97 -6.66
CA LEU A 369 -5.18 -9.85 -7.54
C LEU A 369 -5.15 -10.31 -9.01
N GLN A 370 -6.31 -10.33 -9.67
CA GLN A 370 -6.36 -10.44 -11.14
C GLN A 370 -5.90 -9.13 -11.80
N ASP A 371 -5.70 -9.14 -13.14
CA ASP A 371 -5.08 -8.06 -13.95
C ASP A 371 -5.53 -6.61 -13.70
N ASN A 372 -6.65 -6.41 -12.99
CA ASN A 372 -7.19 -5.10 -12.64
C ASN A 372 -7.08 -4.74 -11.15
N PHE A 373 -6.42 -5.53 -10.30
CA PHE A 373 -6.26 -5.32 -8.83
C PHE A 373 -7.57 -5.13 -8.02
N LEU A 374 -8.72 -5.18 -8.67
CA LEU A 374 -10.03 -4.87 -8.10
C LEU A 374 -10.84 -6.11 -7.70
N LYS A 375 -10.38 -7.30 -8.10
CA LYS A 375 -11.15 -8.54 -7.94
C LYS A 375 -10.30 -9.63 -7.33
N MET A 376 -10.83 -10.20 -6.26
CA MET A 376 -10.38 -11.47 -5.73
C MET A 376 -10.53 -12.54 -6.81
N ASN A 377 -9.47 -13.33 -7.04
CA ASN A 377 -9.49 -14.38 -8.04
C ASN A 377 -10.56 -15.45 -7.73
N LYS A 378 -11.20 -16.02 -8.76
CA LYS A 378 -12.17 -17.13 -8.62
C LYS A 378 -11.60 -18.31 -7.82
N ALA A 379 -10.32 -18.64 -8.04
CA ALA A 379 -9.63 -19.69 -7.27
C ALA A 379 -9.61 -19.38 -5.77
N MET A 380 -9.44 -18.11 -5.43
CA MET A 380 -9.41 -17.65 -4.05
C MET A 380 -10.79 -17.61 -3.42
N ILE A 381 -11.81 -17.11 -4.12
CA ILE A 381 -13.21 -17.16 -3.66
C ILE A 381 -13.65 -18.60 -3.37
N SER A 382 -13.10 -19.57 -4.11
CA SER A 382 -13.38 -21.00 -3.94
C SER A 382 -12.61 -21.65 -2.78
N GLN A 383 -11.71 -20.93 -2.12
CA GLN A 383 -11.00 -21.44 -0.94
C GLN A 383 -11.99 -21.72 0.20
N SER A 384 -11.81 -22.86 0.86
CA SER A 384 -12.66 -23.32 1.96
C SER A 384 -12.75 -22.28 3.07
N GLN A 385 -11.66 -21.57 3.36
CA GLN A 385 -11.59 -20.57 4.42
C GLN A 385 -12.55 -19.39 4.17
N ILE A 386 -12.65 -18.90 2.93
CA ILE A 386 -13.56 -17.80 2.56
C ILE A 386 -15.01 -18.26 2.66
N GLN A 387 -15.31 -19.46 2.15
CA GLN A 387 -16.62 -20.07 2.26
C GLN A 387 -17.01 -20.33 3.73
N ASN A 388 -16.04 -20.67 4.58
CA ASN A 388 -16.27 -20.92 6.00
C ASN A 388 -16.64 -19.63 6.75
N VAL A 389 -15.98 -18.49 6.47
CA VAL A 389 -16.40 -17.19 7.03
C VAL A 389 -17.83 -16.86 6.63
N ASN A 390 -18.18 -17.02 5.35
CA ASN A 390 -19.54 -16.79 4.87
C ASN A 390 -20.55 -17.69 5.59
N LYS A 391 -20.23 -18.97 5.85
CA LYS A 391 -21.11 -19.87 6.60
C LYS A 391 -21.23 -19.52 8.09
N ILE A 392 -20.16 -19.05 8.71
CA ILE A 392 -20.11 -18.73 10.14
C ILE A 392 -20.87 -17.44 10.44
N LEU A 393 -20.62 -16.39 9.66
CA LEU A 393 -21.16 -15.05 9.87
C LEU A 393 -22.27 -14.68 8.88
N GLY A 394 -22.54 -15.43 7.82
CA GLY A 394 -23.51 -14.99 6.80
C GLY A 394 -23.13 -13.69 6.07
N ILE A 395 -21.89 -13.19 6.23
CA ILE A 395 -21.41 -11.99 5.55
C ILE A 395 -21.24 -12.31 4.05
N PRO A 396 -21.83 -11.54 3.12
CA PRO A 396 -21.70 -11.78 1.69
C PRO A 396 -20.25 -11.85 1.24
N LEU A 397 -19.94 -12.69 0.25
CA LEU A 397 -18.58 -12.86 -0.28
C LEU A 397 -17.95 -11.53 -0.73
N SER A 398 -18.75 -10.58 -1.23
CA SER A 398 -18.32 -9.23 -1.61
C SER A 398 -17.82 -8.37 -0.44
N ARG A 399 -18.20 -8.71 0.80
CA ARG A 399 -17.79 -8.06 2.05
C ARG A 399 -16.78 -8.90 2.84
N ILE A 400 -16.20 -9.95 2.23
CA ILE A 400 -15.06 -10.68 2.76
C ILE A 400 -13.80 -10.13 2.09
N LEU A 401 -13.03 -9.40 2.88
CA LEU A 401 -11.83 -8.68 2.49
C LEU A 401 -10.61 -9.49 2.87
N VAL A 402 -9.54 -9.33 2.11
CA VAL A 402 -8.32 -10.11 2.29
C VAL A 402 -7.12 -9.20 2.25
N VAL A 403 -6.25 -9.34 3.24
CA VAL A 403 -5.05 -8.52 3.39
C VAL A 403 -3.85 -9.36 3.84
N ASP A 404 -2.68 -8.84 3.51
CA ASP A 404 -1.43 -9.25 4.14
C ASP A 404 -0.85 -8.02 4.85
N ASN A 405 -0.69 -8.15 6.17
CA ASN A 405 -0.29 -7.03 7.01
C ASN A 405 1.24 -6.87 6.97
N TYR A 406 1.71 -5.69 7.38
CA TYR A 406 3.08 -5.49 7.80
C TYR A 406 3.24 -6.00 9.23
N ALA A 407 3.90 -7.15 9.37
CA ALA A 407 4.15 -7.80 10.66
C ALA A 407 5.62 -8.12 10.88
N SER A 408 6.30 -8.65 9.86
CA SER A 408 7.71 -9.09 9.93
C SER A 408 8.62 -8.37 8.92
N GLU A 409 8.02 -7.60 8.02
CA GLU A 409 8.70 -6.88 6.96
C GLU A 409 9.60 -5.77 7.53
N ARG A 410 10.62 -5.44 6.75
CA ARG A 410 11.55 -4.34 7.03
C ARG A 410 11.29 -3.12 6.14
N GLU A 411 10.56 -3.32 5.05
CA GLU A 411 10.31 -2.32 4.01
C GLU A 411 8.85 -2.36 3.56
N MET A 412 8.42 -1.31 2.87
CA MET A 412 7.07 -1.20 2.32
C MET A 412 6.96 -2.03 1.03
N ASP A 413 5.79 -2.64 0.80
CA ASP A 413 5.44 -3.43 -0.37
C ASP A 413 4.16 -2.86 -1.03
N PRO A 414 4.26 -2.32 -2.26
CA PRO A 414 3.11 -1.79 -2.99
C PRO A 414 1.94 -2.76 -3.15
N VAL A 415 2.18 -4.08 -3.21
CA VAL A 415 1.12 -5.08 -3.36
C VAL A 415 0.33 -5.22 -2.07
N LYS A 416 1.01 -5.22 -0.90
CA LYS A 416 0.33 -5.20 0.40
C LYS A 416 -0.47 -3.92 0.59
N ASP A 417 0.11 -2.78 0.19
CA ASP A 417 -0.57 -1.48 0.25
C ASP A 417 -1.90 -1.50 -0.53
N ILE A 418 -1.91 -2.08 -1.74
CA ILE A 418 -3.13 -2.22 -2.55
C ILE A 418 -4.19 -3.03 -1.82
N LEU A 419 -3.84 -4.17 -1.22
CA LEU A 419 -4.79 -5.01 -0.51
C LEU A 419 -5.40 -4.26 0.68
N ILE A 420 -4.55 -3.58 1.47
CA ILE A 420 -4.98 -2.81 2.64
C ILE A 420 -5.85 -1.63 2.24
N LEU A 421 -5.43 -0.84 1.24
CA LEU A 421 -6.19 0.31 0.74
C LEU A 421 -7.51 -0.11 0.11
N SER A 422 -7.52 -1.23 -0.62
CA SER A 422 -8.74 -1.79 -1.18
C SER A 422 -9.70 -2.23 -0.07
N ALA A 423 -9.20 -2.87 0.99
CA ALA A 423 -10.01 -3.27 2.13
C ALA A 423 -10.63 -2.05 2.83
N LEU A 424 -9.87 -0.98 3.07
CA LEU A 424 -10.39 0.27 3.62
C LEU A 424 -11.47 0.88 2.74
N LYS A 425 -11.25 0.94 1.42
CA LYS A 425 -12.24 1.47 0.48
C LYS A 425 -13.57 0.68 0.53
N GLN A 426 -13.51 -0.63 0.71
CA GLN A 426 -14.73 -1.44 0.88
C GLN A 426 -15.38 -1.24 2.26
N MET A 427 -14.59 -1.05 3.32
CA MET A 427 -15.12 -0.68 4.64
C MET A 427 -15.86 0.67 4.58
N PHE A 428 -15.33 1.65 3.85
CA PHE A 428 -15.96 2.96 3.68
C PHE A 428 -17.29 2.82 2.94
N ARG A 429 -17.31 2.12 1.80
CA ARG A 429 -18.55 1.85 1.07
C ARG A 429 -19.61 1.16 1.92
N ALA A 430 -19.23 0.11 2.67
CA ALA A 430 -20.15 -0.56 3.57
C ALA A 430 -20.68 0.36 4.67
N THR A 431 -19.86 1.32 5.11
CA THR A 431 -20.25 2.33 6.09
C THR A 431 -21.21 3.36 5.49
N ASP A 432 -20.92 3.87 4.28
CA ASP A 432 -21.78 4.84 3.60
C ASP A 432 -23.14 4.25 3.24
N ASP A 433 -23.18 3.01 2.72
CA ASP A 433 -24.42 2.27 2.48
C ASP A 433 -25.30 2.25 3.75
N PHE A 434 -24.65 2.11 4.91
CA PHE A 434 -25.33 2.07 6.20
C PHE A 434 -25.75 3.48 6.68
N LEU A 435 -24.88 4.47 6.53
CA LEU A 435 -25.18 5.86 6.90
C LEU A 435 -26.35 6.42 6.08
N GLU A 436 -26.48 6.03 4.82
CA GLU A 436 -27.60 6.37 3.95
C GLU A 436 -28.95 5.81 4.44
N ASP A 437 -28.93 4.62 5.05
CA ASP A 437 -30.12 3.96 5.62
C ASP A 437 -30.51 4.50 7.01
N LEU A 438 -29.72 5.40 7.61
CA LEU A 438 -30.09 6.00 8.88
C LEU A 438 -31.37 6.84 8.73
N PRO A 439 -32.31 6.77 9.69
CA PRO A 439 -33.47 7.64 9.66
C PRO A 439 -33.00 9.10 9.70
N LEU A 440 -33.51 9.91 8.77
CA LEU A 440 -33.32 11.36 8.79
C LEU A 440 -33.91 11.89 10.11
N GLU A 441 -33.05 12.38 11.00
CA GLU A 441 -33.47 13.05 12.25
C GLU A 441 -34.04 14.45 11.99
#